data_AF-A0A9Q6S752-F1
#
_entry.id   AF-A0A9Q6S752-F1
#
_cell.length_a   1.000
_cell.length_b   1.000
_cell.length_c   1.000
_cell.angle_alpha   90.00
_cell.angle_beta   90.00
_cell.angle_gamma   90.00
#
_symmetry.space_group_name_H-M   'P 1'
#
loop_
_entity.id
_entity.type
_entity.pdbx_description
1 polymer ?
#
loop_
_entity_poly.entity_id
_entity_poly.type
_entity_poly.pdbx_seq_one_letter_code
_entity_poly.pdbx_strand_id
1 'polypeptide(L)' 'MSSANSLPLSPGAQSLFDEWCIADLDLALMLNRLVLNGDDVPEHLADYARHQWQRPSAQRWVQLQRPPL' A
#
# COMPACT_ATOMS: atom_id res chain seq x y z
N MET A 1 -23.28 -0.94 17.67
CA MET A 1 -22.47 0.22 17.24
C MET A 1 -21.07 -0.29 16.96
N SER A 2 -20.77 -0.68 15.72
CA SER A 2 -19.42 -1.10 15.34
C SER A 2 -18.63 0.17 15.07
N SER A 3 -17.71 0.51 15.96
CA SER A 3 -16.77 1.60 15.74
C SER A 3 -15.96 1.23 14.50
N ALA A 4 -16.14 2.00 13.42
CA ALA A 4 -15.20 2.00 12.31
C ALA A 4 -13.83 2.32 12.92
N ASN A 5 -13.00 1.29 13.05
CA ASN A 5 -11.65 1.39 13.55
C ASN A 5 -10.90 2.20 12.50
N SER A 6 -10.86 3.52 12.66
CA SER A 6 -9.90 4.37 11.98
C SER A 6 -8.56 3.70 12.24
N LEU A 7 -7.90 3.15 11.22
CA LEU A 7 -6.57 2.58 11.34
C LEU A 7 -5.58 3.71 11.10
N PRO A 8 -5.12 4.46 12.14
CA PRO A 8 -3.85 5.12 12.02
C PRO A 8 -2.82 4.00 11.91
N LEU A 9 -2.25 3.81 10.72
CA LEU A 9 -1.09 2.97 10.55
C LEU A 9 0.01 3.56 11.43
N SER A 10 0.23 2.95 12.60
CA SER A 10 1.30 3.37 13.51
C SER A 10 2.63 3.33 12.77
N PRO A 11 3.55 4.29 13.01
CA PRO A 11 4.89 4.24 12.44
C PRO A 11 5.54 2.87 12.68
N GLY A 12 5.99 2.22 11.61
CA GLY A 12 6.61 0.88 11.66
C GLY A 12 5.65 -0.30 11.52
N ALA A 13 4.33 -0.08 11.40
CA ALA A 13 3.39 -1.15 11.08
C ALA A 13 3.70 -1.76 9.70
N GLN A 14 3.69 -3.09 9.61
CA GLN A 14 3.98 -3.83 8.37
C GLN A 14 2.71 -4.35 7.67
N SER A 15 1.56 -4.29 8.34
CA SER A 15 0.26 -4.78 7.87
C SER A 15 -0.86 -4.02 8.60
N LEU A 16 -2.07 -4.00 8.04
CA LEU A 16 -3.24 -3.36 8.63
C LEU A 16 -3.83 -4.14 9.81
N PHE A 17 -3.71 -5.47 9.79
CA PHE A 17 -4.39 -6.37 10.73
C PHE A 17 -3.48 -7.49 11.25
N ASP A 18 -2.28 -7.12 11.72
CA ASP A 18 -1.20 -8.00 12.22
C ASP A 18 -0.58 -8.90 11.15
N GLU A 19 -1.39 -9.66 10.42
CA GLU A 19 -0.97 -10.44 9.27
C GLU A 19 -1.27 -9.73 7.95
N TRP A 20 -0.50 -10.09 6.92
CA TRP A 20 -0.76 -9.58 5.58
C TRP A 20 -2.12 -10.07 5.07
N CYS A 21 -2.90 -9.15 4.53
CA CYS A 21 -4.14 -9.42 3.82
C CYS A 21 -4.22 -8.60 2.52
N ILE A 22 -5.20 -8.89 1.67
CA ILE A 22 -5.32 -8.20 0.39
C ILE A 22 -5.53 -6.68 0.54
N ALA A 23 -6.15 -6.23 1.63
CA ALA A 23 -6.37 -4.82 1.91
C ALA A 23 -5.05 -4.03 2.04
N ASP A 24 -3.95 -4.68 2.41
CA ASP A 24 -2.64 -4.05 2.47
C ASP A 24 -2.17 -3.62 1.08
N LEU A 25 -2.40 -4.46 0.07
CA LEU A 25 -2.06 -4.16 -1.31
C LEU A 25 -2.98 -3.09 -1.89
N ASP A 26 -4.29 -3.17 -1.59
CA ASP A 26 -5.26 -2.18 -2.05
C ASP A 26 -4.93 -0.79 -1.50
N LEU A 27 -4.59 -0.69 -0.20
CA LEU A 27 -4.16 0.56 0.42
C LEU A 27 -2.83 1.05 -0.17
N ALA A 28 -1.85 0.17 -0.35
CA ALA A 28 -0.57 0.54 -0.95
C ALA A 28 -0.75 1.07 -2.38
N LEU A 29 -1.66 0.50 -3.16
CA LEU A 29 -2.00 1.01 -4.49
C LEU A 29 -2.61 2.40 -4.42
N MET A 30 -3.51 2.67 -3.47
CA MET A 30 -4.09 4.01 -3.27
C MET A 30 -3.03 5.03 -2.86
N LEU A 31 -2.14 4.68 -1.92
CA LEU A 31 -1.05 5.54 -1.47
C LEU A 31 -0.03 5.80 -2.60
N ASN A 32 0.31 4.79 -3.39
CA ASN A 32 1.24 4.93 -4.50
C ASN A 32 0.74 5.87 -5.61
N ARG A 33 -0.56 6.18 -5.69
CA ARG A 33 -1.05 7.24 -6.58
C ARG A 33 -0.47 8.61 -6.23
N LEU A 34 -0.23 8.87 -4.95
CA LEU A 34 0.37 10.11 -4.45
C LEU A 34 1.89 9.98 -4.42
N VAL A 35 2.41 8.90 -3.81
CA VAL A 35 3.86 8.70 -3.62
C VAL A 35 4.60 8.65 -4.96
N LEU A 36 4.08 7.92 -5.95
CA LEU A 36 4.74 7.82 -7.27
C LEU A 36 4.50 9.06 -8.15
N ASN A 37 3.50 9.88 -7.81
CA ASN A 37 3.28 11.18 -8.44
C ASN A 37 4.21 12.27 -7.86
N GLY A 38 4.82 12.02 -6.70
CA GLY A 38 5.69 12.96 -6.01
C GLY A 38 4.96 13.95 -5.10
N ASP A 39 3.71 13.66 -4.74
CA ASP A 39 2.95 14.46 -3.79
C ASP A 39 3.47 14.28 -2.35
N ASP A 40 3.24 15.28 -1.50
CA ASP A 40 3.58 15.20 -0.08
C ASP A 40 2.74 14.13 0.63
N VAL A 41 3.41 13.10 1.15
CA VAL A 41 2.80 11.99 1.91
C VAL A 41 3.63 11.80 3.19
N PRO A 42 2.99 11.64 4.37
CA PRO A 42 3.71 11.30 5.59
C PRO A 42 4.63 10.10 5.40
N GLU A 43 5.90 10.22 5.83
CA GLU A 43 6.96 9.24 5.51
C GLU A 43 6.58 7.81 5.88
N HIS A 44 5.99 7.59 7.06
CA HIS A 44 5.55 6.25 7.49
C HIS A 44 4.52 5.60 6.55
N LEU A 45 3.65 6.38 5.90
CA LEU A 45 2.69 5.87 4.90
C LEU A 45 3.38 5.57 3.57
N ALA A 46 4.35 6.41 3.18
CA ALA A 46 5.15 6.16 1.99
C ALA A 46 6.02 4.90 2.15
N ASP A 47 6.63 4.70 3.33
CA ASP A 47 7.39 3.50 3.67
C ASP A 47 6.51 2.26 3.67
N TYR A 48 5.32 2.35 4.29
CA TYR A 48 4.32 1.30 4.25
C TYR A 48 3.95 0.90 2.81
N ALA A 49 3.62 1.89 1.96
CA ALA A 49 3.28 1.65 0.57
C ALA A 49 4.44 1.00 -0.20
N ARG A 50 5.68 1.49 -0.01
CA ARG A 50 6.88 0.91 -0.62
C ARG A 50 7.12 -0.52 -0.17
N HIS A 51 6.93 -0.83 1.12
CA HIS A 51 7.05 -2.18 1.66
C HIS A 51 6.06 -3.15 1.00
N GLN A 52 4.77 -2.79 1.00
CA GLN A 52 3.75 -3.65 0.39
C GLN A 52 3.96 -3.81 -1.13
N TRP A 53 4.48 -2.78 -1.80
CA TRP A 53 4.77 -2.83 -3.22
C TRP A 53 5.88 -3.81 -3.59
N GLN A 54 6.80 -4.12 -2.68
CA GLN A 54 7.87 -5.11 -2.90
C GLN A 54 7.37 -6.55 -2.88
N ARG A 55 6.12 -6.81 -2.47
CA ARG A 55 5.57 -8.17 -2.41
C ARG A 55 5.69 -8.88 -3.77
N PRO A 56 6.16 -10.13 -3.83
CA PRO A 56 6.35 -10.84 -5.10
C PRO A 56 5.11 -10.93 -6.01
N SER A 57 3.90 -11.00 -5.44
CA SER A 57 2.66 -10.96 -6.22
C SER A 57 2.39 -9.59 -6.85
N ALA A 58 2.67 -8.50 -6.13
CA ALA A 58 2.51 -7.14 -6.63
C ALA A 58 3.53 -6.84 -7.73
N GLN A 59 4.80 -7.18 -7.51
CA GLN A 59 5.85 -7.02 -8.51
C GLN A 59 5.58 -7.82 -9.78
N ARG A 60 5.10 -9.06 -9.67
CA ARG A 60 4.66 -9.84 -10.84
C ARG A 60 3.57 -9.12 -11.63
N TRP A 61 2.57 -8.53 -10.95
CA TRP A 61 1.52 -7.76 -11.62
C TRP A 61 2.05 -6.49 -12.29
N VAL A 62 2.95 -5.74 -11.64
CA VAL A 62 3.59 -4.54 -12.20
C VAL A 62 4.38 -4.86 -13.47
N GLN A 63 5.05 -6.01 -13.50
CA GLN A 63 5.87 -6.46 -14.63
C GLN A 63 5.06 -7.07 -15.79
N LEU A 64 3.74 -7.24 -15.63
CA LEU A 64 2.89 -7.73 -16.72
C LEU A 64 2.90 -6.72 -17.88
N GLN A 65 3.31 -7.20 -19.06
CA GLN A 65 3.19 -6.46 -20.31
C GLN A 65 1.71 -6.16 -20.59
N ARG A 66 1.37 -4.88 -20.76
CA ARG A 66 0.02 -4.48 -21.11
C ARG A 66 -0.11 -4.40 -22.64
N PRO A 67 -1.24 -4.84 -23.22
CA PRO A 67 -1.54 -4.55 -24.62
C PRO A 67 -1.47 -3.05 -24.87
N PRO A 68 -1.06 -2.61 -26.07
CA PRO A 68 -1.16 -1.21 -26.45
C PRO A 68 -2.62 -0.75 -26.37
N LEU A 69 -2.81 0.52 -26.01
CA LEU A 69 -4.12 1.18 -25.93
C LEU A 69 -4.74 1.39 -27.31
#